data_AF-A0A5J5G458-F1
#
_entry.id   AF-A0A5J5G458-F1
#
_cell.length_a   1.000
_cell.length_b   1.000
_cell.length_c   1.000
_cell.angle_alpha   90.00
_cell.angle_beta   90.00
_cell.angle_gamma   90.00
#
_symmetry.space_group_name_H-M   'P 1'
#
loop_
_entity.id
_entity.type
_entity.pdbx_description
1 polymer ?
#
loop_
_entity_poly.entity_id
_entity_poly.type
_entity_poly.pdbx_seq_one_letter_code
_entity_poly.pdbx_strand_id
1 'polypeptide(L)'
;MLSFTNDIFKSLMNVLKIHNISAYEIRDLLDRTLLFYAKTQDDIEQLIDLGVDINHQDKLGHTALFHVSSEEVINALIEHGIDVDRKDNEGRHVLATYGFFKYHDTFMKYTDRFKEKHIIIDSLYCNQLDNIPSALKSLHDNEFKITLSRFVEIEHDPETENPDHFNQYAKRYIDVLDALKEYCYLSTFHELHQDFICRVYGNDKVKLFSYRDFREVIESM
;
A
#
# COMPACT_ATOMS: atom_id res chain seq x y z
N MET A 1 -10.83 18.30 5.28
CA MET A 1 -10.09 18.25 4.00
C MET A 1 -11.15 18.37 2.92
N LEU A 2 -11.13 19.43 2.10
CA LEU A 2 -12.10 19.55 0.99
C LEU A 2 -11.85 18.38 0.04
N SER A 3 -12.84 17.50 -0.15
CA SER A 3 -12.71 16.50 -1.20
C SER A 3 -12.73 17.24 -2.53
N PHE A 4 -11.69 17.06 -3.35
CA PHE A 4 -11.77 17.44 -4.75
C PHE A 4 -12.85 16.56 -5.37
N THR A 5 -14.07 17.07 -5.48
CA THR A 5 -15.06 16.46 -6.37
C THR A 5 -14.55 16.61 -7.79
N ASN A 6 -14.91 15.67 -8.69
CA ASN A 6 -14.46 15.70 -10.09
C ASN A 6 -14.73 17.06 -10.76
N ASP A 7 -15.81 17.76 -10.38
CA ASP A 7 -16.17 19.06 -10.93
C ASP A 7 -15.23 20.19 -10.47
N ILE A 8 -14.80 20.17 -9.20
CA ILE A 8 -13.83 21.14 -8.67
C ILE A 8 -12.46 20.90 -9.30
N PHE A 9 -12.04 19.64 -9.42
CA PHE A 9 -10.78 19.27 -10.04
C PHE A 9 -10.71 19.77 -11.49
N LYS A 10 -11.72 19.46 -12.31
CA LYS A 10 -11.80 19.92 -13.71
C LYS A 10 -11.83 21.44 -13.83
N SER A 11 -12.61 22.12 -12.99
CA SER A 11 -12.69 23.57 -12.99
C SER A 11 -11.34 24.21 -12.67
N LEU A 12 -10.62 23.67 -11.68
CA LEU A 12 -9.28 24.11 -11.33
C LEU A 12 -8.29 23.89 -12.48
N MET A 13 -8.26 22.69 -13.08
CA MET A 13 -7.38 22.38 -14.21
C MET A 13 -7.59 23.34 -15.38
N ASN A 14 -8.84 23.67 -15.69
CA ASN A 14 -9.16 24.64 -16.75
C ASN A 14 -8.61 26.04 -16.44
N VAL A 15 -8.76 26.52 -15.20
CA VAL A 15 -8.22 27.82 -14.77
C VAL A 15 -6.70 27.84 -14.89
N LEU A 16 -6.01 26.79 -14.42
CA LEU A 16 -4.54 26.70 -14.50
C LEU A 16 -4.05 26.75 -15.93
N LYS A 17 -4.72 26.02 -16.83
CA LYS A 17 -4.42 26.00 -18.26
C LYS A 17 -4.63 27.36 -18.92
N ILE A 18 -5.77 28.02 -18.68
CA ILE A 18 -6.09 29.35 -19.26
C ILE A 18 -5.06 30.39 -18.82
N HIS A 19 -4.62 30.33 -17.57
CA HIS A 19 -3.68 31.31 -17.01
C HIS A 19 -2.21 30.90 -17.11
N ASN A 20 -1.90 29.75 -17.75
CA ASN A 20 -0.56 29.20 -17.87
C ASN A 20 0.18 29.12 -16.52
N ILE A 21 -0.54 28.69 -15.48
CA ILE A 21 -0.01 28.51 -14.13
C ILE A 21 0.40 27.05 -14.00
N SER A 22 1.63 26.79 -13.56
CA SER A 22 2.04 25.41 -13.26
C SER A 22 1.23 24.88 -12.09
N ALA A 23 0.69 23.66 -12.24
CA ALA A 23 -0.03 22.98 -11.17
C ALA A 23 0.88 22.55 -10.01
N TYR A 24 2.22 22.58 -10.19
CA TYR A 24 3.21 22.25 -9.16
C TYR A 24 3.12 23.15 -7.92
N GLU A 25 2.75 24.42 -8.09
CA GLU A 25 2.65 25.39 -7.00
C GLU A 25 1.45 25.12 -6.08
N ILE A 26 0.51 24.26 -6.49
CA ILE A 26 -0.67 23.93 -5.70
C ILE A 26 -0.37 22.70 -4.84
N ARG A 27 -0.29 22.94 -3.53
CA ARG A 27 0.00 21.90 -2.55
C ARG A 27 -0.95 21.92 -1.36
N ASP A 28 -1.24 20.74 -0.84
CA ASP A 28 -1.98 20.60 0.40
C ASP A 28 -1.06 20.72 1.64
N LEU A 29 -1.62 20.53 2.84
CA LEU A 29 -0.85 20.61 4.09
C LEU A 29 0.18 19.48 4.28
N LEU A 30 0.09 18.42 3.51
CA LEU A 30 1.04 17.30 3.47
C LEU A 30 2.06 17.47 2.33
N ASP A 31 2.10 18.63 1.69
CA ASP A 31 2.96 18.89 0.52
C ASP A 31 2.59 18.06 -0.71
N ARG A 32 1.33 17.58 -0.82
CA ARG A 32 0.86 16.82 -1.97
C ARG A 32 0.48 17.73 -3.11
N THR A 33 0.98 17.44 -4.31
CA THR A 33 0.54 18.08 -5.56
C THR A 33 -0.82 17.54 -6.00
N LEU A 34 -1.43 18.15 -7.01
CA LEU A 34 -2.70 17.67 -7.58
C LEU A 34 -2.63 16.23 -8.13
N LEU A 35 -1.44 15.72 -8.45
CA LEU A 35 -1.25 14.35 -8.95
C LEU A 35 -1.68 13.28 -7.95
N PHE A 36 -1.58 13.55 -6.64
CA PHE A 36 -2.02 12.64 -5.58
C PHE A 36 -3.53 12.42 -5.56
N TYR A 37 -4.28 13.28 -6.25
CA TYR A 37 -5.74 13.25 -6.29
C TYR A 37 -6.29 12.85 -7.66
N ALA A 38 -5.43 12.63 -8.66
CA ALA A 38 -5.84 12.21 -9.99
C ALA A 38 -6.64 10.90 -9.93
N LYS A 39 -7.72 10.81 -10.71
CA LYS A 39 -8.64 9.66 -10.73
C LYS A 39 -8.68 8.94 -12.06
N THR A 40 -8.19 9.59 -13.11
CA THR A 40 -8.21 9.08 -14.47
C THR A 40 -6.85 9.28 -15.12
N GLN A 41 -6.62 8.58 -16.24
CA GLN A 41 -5.46 8.81 -17.08
C GLN A 41 -5.40 10.27 -17.61
N ASP A 42 -6.55 10.83 -18.00
CA ASP A 42 -6.67 12.21 -18.49
C ASP A 42 -6.22 13.25 -17.45
N ASP A 43 -6.55 13.03 -16.17
CA ASP A 43 -6.07 13.89 -15.08
C ASP A 43 -4.53 13.88 -15.00
N ILE A 44 -3.91 12.70 -15.12
CA ILE A 44 -2.45 12.52 -15.03
C ILE A 44 -1.76 13.21 -16.21
N GLU A 45 -2.23 12.97 -17.43
CA GLU A 45 -1.70 13.57 -18.66
C GLU A 45 -1.75 15.10 -18.58
N GLN A 46 -2.91 15.66 -18.22
CA GLN A 46 -3.06 17.11 -18.10
C GLN A 46 -2.17 17.72 -17.01
N LEU A 47 -1.99 17.03 -15.88
CA LEU A 47 -1.13 17.51 -14.79
C LEU A 47 0.35 17.51 -15.19
N ILE A 48 0.80 16.49 -15.92
CA ILE A 48 2.17 16.44 -16.46
C ILE A 48 2.37 17.57 -17.47
N ASP A 49 1.40 17.82 -18.36
CA ASP A 49 1.43 18.94 -19.30
C ASP A 49 1.49 20.31 -18.59
N LEU A 50 0.91 20.42 -17.39
CA LEU A 50 1.00 21.60 -16.52
C LEU A 50 2.27 21.64 -15.66
N GLY A 51 3.25 20.77 -15.95
CA GLY A 51 4.57 20.77 -15.34
C GLY A 51 4.62 20.19 -13.92
N VAL A 52 3.64 19.37 -13.53
CA VAL A 52 3.73 18.64 -12.25
C VAL A 52 4.81 17.58 -12.35
N ASP A 53 5.72 17.56 -11.37
CA ASP A 53 6.70 16.49 -11.23
C ASP A 53 6.00 15.18 -10.83
N ILE A 54 6.04 14.18 -11.72
CA ILE A 54 5.45 12.86 -11.49
C ILE A 54 6.07 12.13 -10.28
N ASN A 55 7.31 12.49 -9.91
CA ASN A 55 8.07 11.87 -8.83
C ASN A 55 8.03 12.68 -7.53
N HIS A 56 7.20 13.72 -7.45
CA HIS A 56 7.05 14.53 -6.25
C HIS A 56 6.69 13.65 -5.05
N GLN A 57 7.40 13.86 -3.94
CA GLN A 57 7.15 13.18 -2.67
C GLN A 57 6.48 14.14 -1.68
N ASP A 58 5.45 13.68 -1.00
CA ASP A 58 4.80 14.42 0.07
C ASP A 58 5.67 14.44 1.36
N LYS A 59 5.17 15.04 2.44
CA LYS A 59 5.88 15.13 3.73
C LYS A 59 6.22 13.78 4.36
N LEU A 60 5.57 12.70 3.95
CA LEU A 60 5.84 11.34 4.41
C LEU A 60 6.78 10.58 3.48
N GLY A 61 7.21 11.20 2.38
CA GLY A 61 8.01 10.55 1.34
C GLY A 61 7.14 9.75 0.36
N HIS A 62 5.82 9.85 0.42
CA HIS A 62 4.94 9.13 -0.51
C HIS A 62 4.93 9.82 -1.87
N THR A 63 5.06 9.05 -2.96
CA THR A 63 4.70 9.51 -4.31
C THR A 63 3.20 9.29 -4.56
N ALA A 64 2.66 9.80 -5.67
CA ALA A 64 1.27 9.55 -6.03
C ALA A 64 0.94 8.04 -6.13
N LEU A 65 1.93 7.18 -6.44
CA LEU A 65 1.75 5.73 -6.56
C LEU A 65 1.38 5.05 -5.22
N PHE A 66 1.70 5.67 -4.08
CA PHE A 66 1.30 5.20 -2.74
C PHE A 66 -0.19 5.42 -2.44
N HIS A 67 -0.87 6.29 -3.20
CA HIS A 67 -2.25 6.71 -2.95
C HIS A 67 -3.24 6.28 -4.03
N VAL A 68 -2.86 5.31 -4.86
CA VAL A 68 -3.67 4.86 -6.01
C VAL A 68 -5.04 4.31 -5.60
N SER A 69 -6.03 4.56 -6.44
CA SER A 69 -7.42 4.14 -6.21
C SER A 69 -8.05 3.34 -7.36
N SER A 70 -7.31 3.08 -8.43
CA SER A 70 -7.75 2.28 -9.58
C SER A 70 -6.57 1.74 -10.38
N GLU A 71 -6.80 0.66 -11.13
CA GLU A 71 -5.81 0.11 -12.05
C GLU A 71 -5.44 1.12 -13.16
N GLU A 72 -6.40 1.91 -13.63
CA GLU A 72 -6.19 2.94 -14.65
C GLU A 72 -5.14 3.96 -14.20
N VAL A 73 -5.25 4.46 -12.97
CA VAL A 73 -4.28 5.41 -12.40
C VAL A 73 -2.91 4.76 -12.24
N ILE A 74 -2.84 3.49 -11.82
CA ILE A 74 -1.56 2.76 -11.70
C ILE A 74 -0.87 2.65 -13.06
N ASN A 75 -1.59 2.16 -14.08
CA ASN A 75 -1.05 2.00 -15.43
C ASN A 75 -0.54 3.35 -15.95
N ALA A 76 -1.37 4.40 -15.86
CA ALA A 76 -1.03 5.72 -16.35
C ALA A 76 0.21 6.31 -15.66
N LEU A 77 0.33 6.22 -14.33
CA LEU A 77 1.50 6.72 -13.61
C LEU A 77 2.79 5.97 -14.03
N ILE A 78 2.74 4.63 -14.15
CA ILE A 78 3.91 3.82 -14.53
C ILE A 78 4.33 4.04 -15.99
N GLU A 79 3.36 4.16 -16.89
CA GLU A 79 3.57 4.44 -18.31
C GLU A 79 4.18 5.83 -18.53
N HIS A 80 3.79 6.82 -17.72
CA HIS A 80 4.37 8.16 -17.73
C HIS A 80 5.70 8.27 -16.96
N GLY A 81 6.26 7.15 -16.50
CA GLY A 81 7.62 7.10 -15.98
C GLY A 81 7.77 7.51 -14.52
N ILE A 82 6.73 7.32 -13.70
CA ILE A 82 6.89 7.41 -12.25
C ILE A 82 7.96 6.42 -11.78
N ASP A 83 8.79 6.86 -10.85
CA ASP A 83 9.84 6.06 -10.23
C ASP A 83 9.21 5.12 -9.20
N VAL A 84 9.04 3.87 -9.62
CA VAL A 84 8.35 2.82 -8.84
C VAL A 84 9.17 2.31 -7.66
N ASP A 85 10.48 2.59 -7.62
CA ASP A 85 11.40 2.12 -6.57
C ASP A 85 11.56 3.13 -5.42
N ARG A 86 10.87 4.28 -5.48
CA ARG A 86 10.93 5.29 -4.40
C ARG A 86 10.37 4.75 -3.11
N LYS A 87 11.15 4.93 -2.05
CA LYS A 87 10.79 4.60 -0.68
C LYS A 87 10.28 5.82 0.05
N ASP A 88 9.34 5.62 0.95
CA ASP A 88 8.87 6.66 1.85
C ASP A 88 9.90 6.97 2.95
N ASN A 89 9.56 7.91 3.84
CA ASN A 89 10.48 8.32 4.92
C ASN A 89 10.74 7.22 5.95
N GLU A 90 9.92 6.17 6.01
CA GLU A 90 10.10 4.98 6.84
C GLU A 90 10.85 3.87 6.09
N GLY A 91 11.22 4.11 4.83
CA GLY A 91 11.90 3.15 3.97
C GLY A 91 10.95 2.14 3.31
N ARG A 92 9.62 2.33 3.42
CA ARG A 92 8.64 1.43 2.83
C ARG A 92 8.56 1.63 1.33
N HIS A 93 8.45 0.52 0.62
CA HIS A 93 8.28 0.47 -0.81
C HIS A 93 6.78 0.45 -1.17
N VAL A 94 6.39 0.94 -2.35
CA VAL A 94 4.97 0.95 -2.76
C VAL A 94 4.34 -0.46 -2.76
N LEU A 95 5.16 -1.48 -3.08
CA LEU A 95 4.79 -2.91 -3.05
C LEU A 95 4.57 -3.47 -1.62
N ALA A 96 4.71 -2.66 -0.58
CA ALA A 96 4.40 -3.01 0.81
C ALA A 96 3.18 -2.21 1.34
N THR A 97 2.42 -1.55 0.47
CA THR A 97 1.31 -0.67 0.86
C THR A 97 -0.05 -1.29 0.56
N TYR A 98 -1.11 -0.73 1.17
CA TYR A 98 -2.50 -1.09 0.88
C TYR A 98 -2.84 -1.08 -0.61
N GLY A 99 -2.37 -0.07 -1.36
CA GLY A 99 -2.63 0.06 -2.79
C GLY A 99 -2.08 -1.11 -3.60
N PHE A 100 -0.89 -1.61 -3.24
CA PHE A 100 -0.33 -2.79 -3.88
C PHE A 100 -1.17 -4.03 -3.62
N PHE A 101 -1.49 -4.35 -2.36
CA PHE A 101 -2.26 -5.56 -2.04
C PHE A 101 -3.60 -5.59 -2.78
N LYS A 102 -4.26 -4.43 -2.92
CA LYS A 102 -5.54 -4.34 -3.63
C LYS A 102 -5.42 -4.54 -5.15
N TYR A 103 -4.32 -4.08 -5.75
CA TYR A 103 -4.14 -4.03 -7.21
C TYR A 103 -2.89 -4.80 -7.67
N HIS A 104 -2.55 -5.90 -6.96
CA HIS A 104 -1.26 -6.57 -7.13
C HIS A 104 -1.01 -7.04 -8.57
N ASP A 105 -2.04 -7.59 -9.23
CA ASP A 105 -1.95 -8.04 -10.63
C ASP A 105 -1.59 -6.90 -11.59
N THR A 106 -2.08 -5.68 -11.33
CA THR A 106 -1.76 -4.50 -12.14
C THR A 106 -0.30 -4.12 -11.98
N PHE A 107 0.21 -4.04 -10.75
CA PHE A 107 1.63 -3.78 -10.48
C PHE A 107 2.52 -4.85 -11.13
N MET A 108 2.09 -6.12 -11.07
CA MET A 108 2.86 -7.24 -11.60
C MET A 108 2.97 -7.26 -13.14
N LYS A 109 2.17 -6.47 -13.87
CA LYS A 109 2.37 -6.27 -15.32
C LYS A 109 3.67 -5.53 -15.65
N TYR A 110 4.22 -4.80 -14.69
CA TYR A 110 5.38 -3.92 -14.87
C TYR A 110 6.60 -4.39 -14.05
N THR A 111 6.74 -5.69 -13.83
CA THR A 111 7.81 -6.28 -12.98
C THR A 111 9.22 -5.96 -13.47
N ASP A 112 9.38 -5.71 -14.77
CA ASP A 112 10.62 -5.28 -15.43
C ASP A 112 11.03 -3.85 -15.06
N ARG A 113 10.09 -3.02 -14.59
CA ARG A 113 10.34 -1.63 -14.18
C ARG A 113 10.89 -1.50 -12.76
N PHE A 114 10.65 -2.51 -11.91
CA PHE A 114 11.14 -2.56 -10.54
C PHE A 114 12.58 -3.09 -10.49
N LYS A 115 13.52 -2.25 -10.04
CA LYS A 115 14.92 -2.66 -9.83
C LYS A 115 15.13 -3.21 -8.43
N GLU A 116 14.41 -2.68 -7.44
CA GLU A 116 14.40 -3.26 -6.10
C GLU A 116 13.61 -4.58 -6.15
N LYS A 117 14.27 -5.67 -5.77
CA LYS A 117 13.66 -6.99 -5.69
C LYS A 117 13.52 -7.47 -4.26
N HIS A 118 14.02 -6.72 -3.27
CA HIS A 118 13.84 -7.02 -1.86
C HIS A 118 12.81 -6.08 -1.24
N ILE A 119 11.63 -6.63 -0.94
CA ILE A 119 10.52 -5.91 -0.31
C ILE A 119 10.46 -6.26 1.17
N ILE A 120 10.39 -5.23 2.01
CA ILE A 120 10.18 -5.36 3.45
C ILE A 120 8.72 -5.01 3.75
N ILE A 121 8.00 -5.91 4.41
CA ILE A 121 6.62 -5.69 4.86
C ILE A 121 6.65 -5.51 6.38
N ASP A 122 6.11 -4.39 6.84
CA ASP A 122 5.98 -4.03 8.26
C ASP A 122 4.53 -3.89 8.73
N SER A 123 3.59 -3.72 7.80
CA SER A 123 2.16 -3.64 8.11
C SER A 123 1.32 -4.40 7.07
N LEU A 124 0.23 -4.99 7.55
CA LEU A 124 -0.81 -5.69 6.79
C LEU A 124 -2.18 -5.18 7.25
N TYR A 125 -3.04 -4.85 6.30
CA TYR A 125 -4.34 -4.24 6.57
C TYR A 125 -5.45 -5.30 6.54
N CYS A 126 -6.27 -5.41 7.60
CA CYS A 126 -7.26 -6.48 7.72
C CYS A 126 -8.41 -6.40 6.70
N ASN A 127 -8.67 -5.22 6.15
CA ASN A 127 -9.63 -5.08 5.06
C ASN A 127 -9.13 -5.68 3.73
N GLN A 128 -7.89 -6.19 3.65
CA GLN A 128 -7.30 -6.83 2.45
C GLN A 128 -6.93 -8.30 2.68
N LEU A 129 -7.43 -8.98 3.73
CA LEU A 129 -7.03 -10.36 4.03
C LEU A 129 -7.20 -11.32 2.84
N ASP A 130 -8.21 -11.13 1.99
CA ASP A 130 -8.40 -11.99 0.80
C ASP A 130 -7.33 -11.79 -0.27
N ASN A 131 -6.79 -10.57 -0.37
CA ASN A 131 -5.83 -10.21 -1.42
C ASN A 131 -4.38 -10.44 -0.99
N ILE A 132 -4.10 -10.47 0.32
CA ILE A 132 -2.74 -10.63 0.83
C ILE A 132 -2.09 -11.94 0.33
N PRO A 133 -2.73 -13.13 0.42
CA PRO A 133 -2.12 -14.37 -0.05
C PRO A 133 -1.75 -14.34 -1.54
N SER A 134 -2.65 -13.89 -2.41
CA SER A 134 -2.39 -13.80 -3.85
C SER A 134 -1.34 -12.75 -4.19
N ALA A 135 -1.33 -11.61 -3.49
CA ALA A 135 -0.32 -10.58 -3.66
C ALA A 135 1.08 -11.08 -3.29
N LEU A 136 1.24 -11.72 -2.12
CA LEU A 136 2.51 -12.31 -1.69
C LEU A 136 2.99 -13.38 -2.67
N LYS A 137 2.09 -14.26 -3.11
CA LYS A 137 2.38 -15.25 -4.14
C LYS A 137 2.85 -14.59 -5.44
N SER A 138 2.17 -13.52 -5.89
CA SER A 138 2.53 -12.82 -7.12
C SER A 138 3.91 -12.16 -7.05
N LEU A 139 4.29 -11.59 -5.90
CA LEU A 139 5.64 -11.09 -5.66
C LEU A 139 6.67 -12.23 -5.75
N HIS A 140 6.40 -13.33 -5.05
CA HIS A 140 7.28 -14.50 -5.05
C HIS A 140 7.47 -15.08 -6.46
N ASP A 141 6.38 -15.27 -7.21
CA ASP A 141 6.40 -15.79 -8.58
C ASP A 141 7.14 -14.87 -9.56
N ASN A 142 7.23 -13.57 -9.24
CA ASN A 142 8.00 -12.58 -10.00
C ASN A 142 9.39 -12.29 -9.39
N GLU A 143 9.94 -13.26 -8.66
CA GLU A 143 11.31 -13.26 -8.12
C GLU A 143 11.61 -12.15 -7.10
N PHE A 144 10.58 -11.57 -6.47
CA PHE A 144 10.79 -10.66 -5.35
C PHE A 144 11.09 -11.46 -4.09
N LYS A 145 12.17 -11.10 -3.41
CA LYS A 145 12.45 -11.53 -2.05
C LYS A 145 11.62 -10.70 -1.10
N ILE A 146 10.75 -11.35 -0.34
CA ILE A 146 9.91 -10.69 0.66
C ILE A 146 10.49 -10.97 2.03
N THR A 147 10.63 -9.95 2.87
CA THR A 147 10.96 -10.14 4.29
C THR A 147 9.99 -9.41 5.18
N LEU A 148 9.64 -10.04 6.30
CA LEU A 148 8.86 -9.38 7.33
C LEU A 148 9.78 -8.58 8.25
N SER A 149 9.32 -7.40 8.64
CA SER A 149 9.88 -6.66 9.76
C SER A 149 9.69 -7.47 11.06
N ARG A 150 10.47 -7.15 12.09
CA ARG A 150 10.34 -7.78 13.42
C ARG A 150 8.93 -7.62 14.01
N PHE A 151 8.27 -6.52 13.66
CA PHE A 151 6.90 -6.23 14.02
C PHE A 151 6.08 -6.20 12.74
N VAL A 152 5.04 -7.02 12.66
CA VAL A 152 4.05 -6.92 11.59
C VAL A 152 2.78 -6.40 12.22
N GLU A 153 2.38 -5.20 11.83
CA GLU A 153 1.12 -4.64 12.30
C GLU A 153 -0.01 -5.27 11.48
N ILE A 154 -0.94 -5.93 12.16
CA ILE A 154 -2.17 -6.44 11.55
C ILE A 154 -3.28 -5.52 12.04
N GLU A 155 -3.62 -4.52 11.22
CA GLU A 155 -4.62 -3.50 11.56
C GLU A 155 -6.03 -4.09 11.56
N HIS A 156 -6.42 -4.66 12.70
CA HIS A 156 -7.78 -5.10 12.99
C HIS A 156 -8.61 -3.95 13.56
N ASP A 157 -9.87 -3.83 13.15
CA ASP A 157 -10.85 -2.94 13.77
C ASP A 157 -11.95 -3.77 14.45
N PRO A 158 -11.81 -4.10 15.74
CA PRO A 158 -12.83 -4.84 16.49
C PRO A 158 -14.09 -4.01 16.81
N GLU A 159 -14.15 -2.71 16.46
CA GLU A 159 -15.34 -1.88 16.68
C GLU A 159 -16.33 -1.94 15.50
N THR A 160 -15.84 -2.14 14.27
CA THR A 160 -16.70 -2.34 13.09
C THR A 160 -17.06 -3.79 12.82
N GLU A 161 -16.35 -4.73 13.46
CA GLU A 161 -16.55 -6.17 13.31
C GLU A 161 -16.95 -6.82 14.65
N ASN A 162 -18.26 -7.08 14.83
CA ASN A 162 -18.83 -7.93 15.90
C ASN A 162 -17.90 -9.13 16.18
N PRO A 163 -17.68 -9.59 17.44
CA PRO A 163 -16.99 -10.85 17.72
C PRO A 163 -17.38 -12.04 16.81
N ASP A 164 -18.65 -12.11 16.37
CA ASP A 164 -19.11 -13.10 15.38
C ASP A 164 -18.42 -12.93 14.00
N HIS A 165 -18.07 -11.70 13.60
CA HIS A 165 -17.29 -11.40 12.40
C HIS A 165 -15.81 -11.82 12.54
N PHE A 166 -15.21 -11.74 13.73
CA PHE A 166 -13.84 -12.25 13.90
C PHE A 166 -13.77 -13.75 13.59
N ASN A 167 -14.72 -14.53 14.09
CA ASN A 167 -14.87 -15.94 13.76
C ASN A 167 -15.15 -16.15 12.26
N GLN A 168 -15.93 -15.25 11.63
CA GLN A 168 -16.17 -15.28 10.19
C GLN A 168 -14.87 -15.09 9.37
N TYR A 169 -13.90 -14.36 9.91
CA TYR A 169 -12.62 -14.06 9.23
C TYR A 169 -11.44 -14.91 9.70
N ALA A 170 -11.62 -15.76 10.71
CA ALA A 170 -10.58 -16.64 11.24
C ALA A 170 -9.84 -17.38 10.12
N LYS A 171 -10.57 -17.97 9.18
CA LYS A 171 -9.98 -18.63 8.01
C LYS A 171 -9.09 -17.70 7.18
N ARG A 172 -9.53 -16.46 6.90
CA ARG A 172 -8.76 -15.49 6.11
C ARG A 172 -7.46 -15.10 6.81
N TYR A 173 -7.50 -14.95 8.14
CA TYR A 173 -6.28 -14.75 8.93
C TYR A 173 -5.35 -15.95 8.82
N ILE A 174 -5.85 -17.19 8.95
CA ILE A 174 -5.03 -18.39 8.76
C ILE A 174 -4.40 -18.44 7.36
N ASP A 175 -5.18 -18.16 6.32
CA ASP A 175 -4.70 -18.13 4.93
C ASP A 175 -3.57 -17.09 4.77
N VAL A 176 -3.69 -15.91 5.41
CA VAL A 176 -2.62 -14.91 5.45
C VAL A 176 -1.39 -15.43 6.21
N LEU A 177 -1.57 -16.01 7.39
CA LEU A 177 -0.46 -16.55 8.19
C LEU A 177 0.29 -17.69 7.48
N ASP A 178 -0.43 -18.50 6.70
CA ASP A 178 0.15 -19.56 5.88
C ASP A 178 0.90 -18.97 4.68
N ALA A 179 0.33 -17.99 3.98
CA ALA A 179 1.00 -17.30 2.88
C ALA A 179 2.26 -16.55 3.33
N LEU A 180 2.24 -15.91 4.50
CA LEU A 180 3.42 -15.27 5.09
C LEU A 180 4.53 -16.28 5.34
N LYS A 181 4.19 -17.45 5.86
CA LYS A 181 5.15 -18.54 6.11
C LYS A 181 5.69 -19.16 4.83
N GLU A 182 4.85 -19.23 3.78
CA GLU A 182 5.22 -19.80 2.49
C GLU A 182 6.11 -18.87 1.67
N TYR A 183 5.74 -17.58 1.57
CA TYR A 183 6.35 -16.65 0.61
C TYR A 183 7.34 -15.65 1.21
N CYS A 184 7.36 -15.46 2.54
CA CYS A 184 8.22 -14.46 3.18
C CYS A 184 9.39 -15.10 3.93
N TYR A 185 10.59 -14.54 3.74
CA TYR A 185 11.78 -14.90 4.49
C TYR A 185 11.89 -14.06 5.78
N LEU A 186 12.28 -14.68 6.88
CA LEU A 186 12.72 -13.93 8.07
C LEU A 186 14.19 -13.52 7.88
N SER A 187 14.50 -12.23 8.04
CA SER A 187 15.83 -11.68 7.79
C SER A 187 16.84 -12.00 8.92
N THR A 188 17.31 -13.26 8.98
CA THR A 188 18.47 -13.80 9.75
C THR A 188 18.40 -13.67 11.30
N PHE A 189 18.71 -14.67 12.13
CA PHE A 189 19.86 -15.57 12.18
C PHE A 189 19.43 -16.87 12.92
N HIS A 190 19.57 -18.03 12.26
CA HIS A 190 19.59 -19.38 12.85
C HIS A 190 18.33 -19.89 13.57
N GLU A 191 17.63 -20.81 12.89
CA GLU A 191 17.03 -22.02 13.49
C GLU A 191 16.21 -21.83 14.78
N LEU A 192 14.88 -21.81 14.61
CA LEU A 192 13.83 -21.91 15.65
C LEU A 192 13.53 -20.63 16.46
N HIS A 193 12.24 -20.27 16.52
CA HIS A 193 11.62 -19.36 17.51
C HIS A 193 11.66 -17.82 17.30
N GLN A 194 11.59 -17.27 16.07
CA GLN A 194 11.14 -15.88 15.92
C GLN A 194 9.73 -15.81 15.35
N ASP A 195 8.78 -15.88 16.28
CA ASP A 195 7.47 -15.28 16.09
C ASP A 195 7.66 -13.78 15.84
N PHE A 196 7.42 -13.31 14.61
CA PHE A 196 7.23 -11.86 14.43
C PHE A 196 6.05 -11.44 15.29
N ILE A 197 6.15 -10.24 15.87
CA ILE A 197 5.13 -9.79 16.80
C ILE A 197 4.00 -9.15 16.00
N CYS A 198 2.84 -9.80 16.02
CA CYS A 198 1.60 -9.26 15.47
C CYS A 198 1.09 -8.19 16.43
N ARG A 199 1.04 -6.95 15.94
CA ARG A 199 0.34 -5.87 16.64
C ARG A 199 -1.09 -5.80 16.14
N VAL A 200 -2.05 -6.05 17.03
CA VAL A 200 -3.48 -5.94 16.74
C VAL A 200 -4.02 -4.73 17.48
N TYR A 201 -4.62 -3.80 16.74
CA TYR A 201 -5.27 -2.62 17.30
C TYR A 201 -6.73 -2.93 17.66
N GLY A 202 -7.24 -2.34 18.73
CA GLY A 202 -8.63 -2.47 19.15
C GLY A 202 -8.95 -1.68 20.40
N ASN A 203 -9.97 -0.81 20.35
CA ASN A 203 -10.46 0.04 21.45
C ASN A 203 -9.33 0.67 22.28
N ASP A 204 -8.50 1.51 21.65
CA ASP A 204 -7.36 2.20 22.27
C ASP A 204 -6.30 1.28 22.94
N LYS A 205 -6.37 -0.03 22.73
CA LYS A 205 -5.45 -1.01 23.32
C LYS A 205 -4.71 -1.75 22.21
N VAL A 206 -3.40 -1.62 22.27
CA VAL A 206 -2.48 -2.43 21.46
C VAL A 206 -2.30 -3.78 22.14
N LYS A 207 -2.62 -4.88 21.45
CA LYS A 207 -2.23 -6.22 21.88
C LYS A 207 -1.07 -6.70 21.00
N LEU A 208 -0.06 -7.24 21.66
CA LEU A 208 1.09 -7.87 21.01
C LEU A 208 0.93 -9.38 21.17
N PHE A 209 0.92 -10.07 20.03
CA PHE A 209 0.93 -11.53 20.00
C PHE A 209 2.22 -11.99 19.31
N SER A 210 2.80 -13.07 19.79
CA SER A 210 3.71 -13.84 18.94
C SER A 210 2.89 -14.42 17.77
N TYR A 211 3.48 -14.63 16.59
CA TYR A 211 2.83 -15.34 15.48
C TYR A 211 2.13 -16.62 15.94
N ARG A 212 2.83 -17.46 16.72
CA ARG A 212 2.27 -18.70 17.27
C ARG A 212 1.07 -18.43 18.18
N ASP A 213 1.19 -17.52 19.15
CA ASP A 213 0.08 -17.21 20.07
C ASP A 213 -1.11 -16.64 19.30
N PHE A 214 -0.85 -15.79 18.30
CA PHE A 214 -1.90 -15.24 17.45
C PHE A 214 -2.62 -16.37 16.71
N ARG A 215 -1.88 -17.28 16.08
CA ARG A 215 -2.44 -18.44 15.38
C ARG A 215 -3.26 -19.33 16.30
N GLU A 216 -2.75 -19.68 17.48
CA GLU A 216 -3.46 -20.50 18.47
C GLU A 216 -4.78 -19.84 18.91
N VAL A 217 -4.79 -18.50 19.08
CA VAL A 217 -6.03 -17.75 19.36
C VAL A 217 -7.03 -17.90 18.22
N ILE A 218 -6.62 -17.67 16.97
CA ILE A 218 -7.51 -17.81 15.79
C ILE A 218 -8.06 -19.25 15.68
N GLU A 219 -7.21 -20.27 15.88
CA GLU A 219 -7.61 -21.68 15.76
C GLU A 219 -8.54 -22.15 16.90
N SER A 220 -8.54 -21.45 18.03
CA SER A 220 -9.36 -21.79 19.20
C SER A 220 -10.80 -21.23 19.17
N MET A 221 -11.09 -20.36 18.19
CA MET A 221 -12.37 -19.65 18.04
C MET A 221 -13.37 -20.39 17.16
#